data_AF-A9D4B5-F1
#
_entry.id   AF-A9D4B5-F1
#
_cell.length_a   1.000
_cell.length_b   1.000
_cell.length_c   1.000
_cell.angle_alpha   90.00
_cell.angle_beta   90.00
_cell.angle_gamma   90.00
#
_symmetry.space_group_name_H-M   'P 1'
#
loop_
_entity.id
_entity.type
_entity.pdbx_description
1 polymer ?
#
loop_
_entity_poly.entity_id
_entity_poly.type
_entity_poly.pdbx_seq_one_letter_code
_entity_poly.pdbx_strand_id
1 'polypeptide(L)'
;MAGGGGVKRTFKTMDKEVTKQLRVLWETPGYTPHAVAIHPRVPVGVREELMIKFIQFSAIQAGSMLLQGLGFNPFEAAKSSDWNDVRALGVGGFLSALRDQ
;
A
#
# COMPACT_ATOMS: atom_id res chain seq x y z
N MET A 1 26.01 -5.93 12.58
CA MET A 1 25.39 -4.60 12.36
C MET A 1 23.89 -4.79 12.25
N ALA A 2 23.10 -4.25 13.17
CA ALA A 2 21.65 -4.22 13.05
C ALA A 2 21.28 -2.94 12.29
N GLY A 3 21.00 -3.05 10.98
CA GLY A 3 20.38 -1.98 10.23
C GLY A 3 18.87 -2.01 10.50
N GLY A 4 18.32 -0.93 11.05
CA GLY A 4 16.87 -0.78 11.14
C GLY A 4 16.28 -0.64 9.73
N GLY A 5 15.38 -1.55 9.35
CA GLY A 5 14.59 -1.42 8.12
C GLY A 5 13.45 -0.43 8.30
N GLY A 6 13.18 0.40 7.30
CA GLY A 6 12.07 1.35 7.32
C GLY A 6 11.56 1.65 5.92
N VAL A 7 10.32 2.11 5.80
CA VAL A 7 9.74 2.51 4.52
C VAL A 7 10.30 3.89 4.14
N LYS A 8 10.71 4.07 2.87
CA LYS A 8 11.27 5.34 2.34
C LYS A 8 10.39 6.55 2.66
N ARG A 9 9.06 6.34 2.74
CA ARG A 9 8.09 7.35 3.12
C ARG A 9 8.34 7.90 4.53
N THR A 10 8.54 7.04 5.53
CA THR A 10 8.81 7.46 6.91
C THR A 10 10.07 8.31 6.98
N PHE A 11 11.13 7.89 6.29
CA PHE A 11 12.36 8.68 6.18
C PHE A 11 12.09 10.07 5.56
N LYS A 12 11.30 10.16 4.49
CA LYS A 12 10.98 11.44 3.83
C LYS A 12 10.13 12.39 4.69
N THR A 13 9.31 11.84 5.59
CA THR A 13 8.38 12.62 6.44
C THR A 13 8.91 12.91 7.85
N MET A 14 10.08 12.38 8.22
CA MET A 14 10.75 12.70 9.48
C MET A 14 11.29 14.14 9.50
N ASP A 15 11.58 14.64 10.70
CA ASP A 15 12.26 15.91 10.91
C ASP A 15 13.57 15.98 10.10
N LYS A 16 13.82 17.14 9.49
CA LYS A 16 15.04 17.40 8.72
C LYS A 16 16.29 17.28 9.58
N GLU A 17 16.24 17.67 10.85
CA GLU A 17 17.40 17.55 11.74
C GLU A 17 17.75 16.09 12.05
N VAL A 18 16.76 15.19 12.04
CA VAL A 18 16.97 13.75 12.19
C VAL A 18 17.47 13.13 10.88
N THR A 19 16.82 13.42 9.75
CA THR A 19 17.17 12.81 8.46
C THR A 19 18.57 13.21 7.95
N LYS A 20 19.07 14.40 8.30
CA LYS A 20 20.46 14.84 8.03
C LYS A 20 21.52 13.96 8.70
N GLN A 21 21.19 13.31 9.82
CA GLN A 21 22.11 12.45 10.56
C GLN A 21 22.14 11.01 10.02
N LEU A 22 21.27 10.70 9.06
CA LEU A 22 21.06 9.35 8.55
C LEU A 22 21.52 9.25 7.09
N ARG A 23 22.00 8.07 6.71
CA ARG A 23 22.39 7.75 5.32
C ARG A 23 21.67 6.49 4.88
N VAL A 24 21.01 6.55 3.71
CA VAL A 24 20.43 5.36 3.07
C VAL A 24 21.58 4.51 2.55
N LEU A 25 21.71 3.29 3.09
CA LEU A 25 22.76 2.34 2.68
C LEU A 25 22.29 1.44 1.52
N TRP A 26 20.99 1.20 1.43
CA TRP A 26 20.38 0.34 0.43
C TRP A 26 18.92 0.75 0.20
N GLU A 27 18.47 0.69 -1.05
CA GLU A 27 17.08 0.85 -1.42
C GLU A 27 16.63 -0.39 -2.20
N THR A 28 15.55 -1.02 -1.76
CA THR A 28 14.97 -2.17 -2.48
C THR A 28 14.22 -1.68 -3.72
N PRO A 29 14.05 -2.53 -4.75
CA PRO A 29 13.09 -2.28 -5.81
C PRO A 29 11.70 -1.97 -5.25
N GLY A 30 10.94 -1.14 -5.97
CA GLY A 30 9.54 -0.91 -5.66
C GLY A 30 8.69 -2.15 -5.96
N TYR A 31 7.59 -2.27 -5.23
CA TYR A 31 6.54 -3.28 -5.44
C TYR A 31 5.18 -2.60 -5.42
N THR A 32 4.17 -3.28 -5.96
CA THR A 32 2.78 -2.83 -5.96
C THR A 32 2.34 -2.43 -4.54
N PRO A 33 1.80 -1.21 -4.35
CA PRO A 33 1.43 -0.67 -3.03
C PRO A 33 0.23 -1.40 -2.41
N HIS A 34 -0.24 -0.95 -1.24
CA HIS A 34 -1.31 -1.62 -0.50
C HIS A 34 -2.66 -1.55 -1.23
N ALA A 35 -3.36 -2.68 -1.32
CA ALA A 35 -4.71 -2.77 -1.86
C ALA A 35 -5.79 -2.37 -0.84
N VAL A 36 -6.94 -1.89 -1.34
CA VAL A 36 -8.21 -1.98 -0.62
C VAL A 36 -8.92 -3.24 -1.12
N ALA A 37 -9.11 -4.23 -0.25
CA ALA A 37 -9.72 -5.51 -0.60
C ALA A 37 -11.15 -5.61 -0.09
N ILE A 38 -12.05 -6.16 -0.91
CA ILE A 38 -13.44 -6.40 -0.55
C ILE A 38 -13.70 -7.91 -0.48
N HIS A 39 -14.40 -8.35 0.56
CA HIS A 39 -14.69 -9.77 0.75
C HIS A 39 -15.66 -10.29 -0.34
N PRO A 40 -15.44 -11.49 -0.93
CA PRO A 40 -16.28 -12.02 -2.01
C PRO A 40 -17.77 -12.18 -1.68
N ARG A 41 -18.11 -12.27 -0.39
CA ARG A 41 -19.51 -12.34 0.11
C ARG A 41 -20.28 -11.02 -0.04
N VAL A 42 -19.61 -9.89 -0.26
CA VAL A 42 -20.29 -8.61 -0.53
C VAL A 42 -20.90 -8.70 -1.93
N PRO A 43 -22.19 -8.37 -2.15
CA PRO A 43 -22.82 -8.44 -3.47
C PRO A 43 -22.07 -7.64 -4.54
N VAL A 44 -22.06 -8.14 -5.78
CA VAL A 44 -21.30 -7.56 -6.90
C VAL A 44 -21.58 -6.07 -7.07
N GLY A 45 -22.85 -5.67 -7.13
CA GLY A 45 -23.22 -4.26 -7.32
C GLY A 45 -22.70 -3.33 -6.22
N VAL A 46 -22.63 -3.80 -4.98
CA VAL A 46 -22.05 -3.03 -3.86
C VAL A 46 -20.53 -2.88 -4.04
N ARG A 47 -19.85 -3.92 -4.52
CA ARG A 47 -18.40 -3.85 -4.78
C ARG A 47 -18.08 -2.86 -5.90
N GLU A 48 -18.88 -2.87 -6.96
CA GLU A 48 -18.74 -1.95 -8.09
C GLU A 48 -19.03 -0.51 -7.68
N GLU A 49 -20.10 -0.28 -6.92
CA GLU A 49 -20.43 1.05 -6.41
C GLU A 49 -19.30 1.60 -5.52
N LEU A 50 -18.80 0.79 -4.58
CA LEU A 50 -17.66 1.18 -3.73
C LEU A 50 -16.42 1.52 -4.56
N MET A 51 -16.06 0.69 -5.54
CA MET A 51 -14.92 0.96 -6.43
C MET A 51 -15.06 2.31 -7.14
N ILE A 52 -16.23 2.57 -7.74
CA ILE A 52 -16.50 3.83 -8.46
C ILE A 52 -16.39 5.02 -7.51
N LYS A 53 -16.97 4.92 -6.30
CA LYS A 53 -16.92 6.00 -5.30
C LYS A 53 -15.49 6.28 -4.82
N PHE A 54 -14.66 5.26 -4.64
CA PHE A 54 -13.25 5.43 -4.27
C PHE A 54 -12.46 6.12 -5.39
N ILE A 55 -12.64 5.71 -6.65
CA ILE A 55 -11.96 6.34 -7.79
C ILE A 55 -12.39 7.82 -7.95
N GLN A 56 -13.68 8.10 -7.77
CA GLN A 56 -14.22 9.47 -7.84
C GLN A 56 -13.89 10.31 -6.60
N PHE A 57 -13.39 9.71 -5.52
CA PHE A 57 -13.16 10.38 -4.25
C PHE A 57 -12.17 11.55 -4.37
N SER A 58 -11.13 11.41 -5.20
CA SER A 58 -10.17 12.50 -5.43
C SER A 58 -10.72 13.63 -6.29
N ALA A 59 -11.85 13.44 -6.99
CA ALA A 59 -12.46 14.46 -7.84
C ALA A 59 -13.26 15.51 -7.04
N ILE A 60 -13.60 15.20 -5.78
CA ILE A 60 -14.24 16.16 -4.86
C ILE A 60 -13.18 16.88 -4.02
N GLN A 61 -13.34 18.20 -3.83
CA GLN A 61 -12.37 19.03 -3.11
C GLN A 61 -12.02 18.48 -1.71
N ALA A 62 -13.05 18.07 -0.95
CA ALA A 62 -12.85 17.51 0.39
C ALA A 62 -12.04 16.20 0.37
N GLY A 63 -12.31 15.32 -0.60
CA GLY A 63 -11.59 14.06 -0.75
C GLY A 63 -10.14 14.27 -1.20
N SER A 64 -9.90 15.19 -2.14
CA SER A 64 -8.56 15.60 -2.55
C SER A 64 -7.72 16.13 -1.37
N MET A 65 -8.28 17.05 -0.58
CA MET A 65 -7.59 17.58 0.61
C MET A 65 -7.30 16.49 1.66
N LEU A 66 -8.24 15.57 1.86
CA LEU A 66 -8.03 14.46 2.79
C LEU A 66 -6.90 13.53 2.33
N LEU A 67 -6.90 13.13 1.05
CA LEU A 67 -5.85 12.30 0.48
C LEU A 67 -4.50 13.01 0.54
N GLN A 68 -4.45 14.32 0.27
CA GLN A 68 -3.22 15.11 0.39
C GLN A 68 -2.71 15.14 1.83
N GLY A 69 -3.58 15.36 2.83
CA GLY A 69 -3.22 15.32 4.25
C GLY A 69 -2.71 13.94 4.68
N LEU A 70 -3.27 12.88 4.10
CA LEU A 70 -2.79 11.51 4.28
C LEU A 70 -1.57 11.18 3.42
N GLY A 71 -1.12 12.07 2.52
CA GLY A 71 -0.07 11.82 1.52
C GLY A 71 -0.35 10.63 0.60
N PHE A 72 -1.62 10.43 0.22
CA PHE A 72 -2.06 9.38 -0.68
C PHE A 72 -2.21 9.92 -2.10
N ASN A 73 -1.92 9.07 -3.08
CA ASN A 73 -2.34 9.31 -4.46
C ASN A 73 -3.84 9.01 -4.61
N PRO A 74 -4.49 9.52 -5.66
CA PRO A 74 -5.83 9.10 -6.05
C PRO A 74 -5.97 7.57 -6.10
N PHE A 75 -7.13 7.05 -5.72
CA PHE A 75 -7.43 5.63 -5.86
C PHE A 75 -7.60 5.26 -7.33
N GLU A 76 -7.17 4.06 -7.68
CA GLU A 76 -7.30 3.49 -9.03
C GLU A 76 -7.93 2.10 -8.97
N ALA A 77 -8.53 1.68 -10.09
CA ALA A 77 -9.03 0.32 -10.22
C ALA A 77 -7.84 -0.64 -10.25
N ALA A 78 -7.97 -1.76 -9.53
CA ALA A 78 -6.95 -2.78 -9.48
C ALA A 78 -7.56 -4.17 -9.56
N LYS A 79 -6.79 -5.14 -10.02
CA LYS A 79 -7.15 -6.56 -10.12
C LYS A 79 -6.18 -7.38 -9.30
N SER A 80 -6.63 -8.57 -8.88
CA SER A 80 -5.81 -9.46 -8.03
C SER A 80 -4.42 -9.73 -8.63
N SER A 81 -4.32 -9.85 -9.95
CA SER A 81 -3.06 -10.12 -10.67
C SER A 81 -2.01 -9.00 -10.53
N ASP A 82 -2.40 -7.77 -10.17
CA ASP A 82 -1.47 -6.65 -10.06
C ASP A 82 -0.45 -6.89 -8.94
N TRP A 83 -0.82 -7.64 -7.89
CA TRP A 83 0.08 -8.07 -6.81
C TRP A 83 0.88 -9.35 -7.11
N ASN A 84 1.00 -9.76 -8.38
CA ASN A 84 1.84 -10.91 -8.75
C ASN A 84 3.32 -10.67 -8.41
N ASP A 85 3.79 -9.44 -8.51
CA ASP A 85 5.15 -9.03 -8.13
C ASP A 85 5.42 -9.25 -6.63
N VAL A 86 4.45 -8.94 -5.77
CA VAL A 86 4.51 -9.20 -4.33
C VAL A 86 4.42 -10.70 -4.04
N ARG A 87 3.54 -11.44 -4.73
CA ARG A 87 3.47 -12.91 -4.59
C ARG A 87 4.77 -13.60 -4.97
N ALA A 88 5.48 -13.09 -5.99
CA ALA A 88 6.77 -13.61 -6.42
C ALA A 88 7.87 -13.47 -5.35
N LEU A 89 7.67 -12.64 -4.32
CA LEU A 89 8.59 -12.53 -3.19
C LEU A 89 8.55 -13.74 -2.24
N GLY A 90 7.55 -14.62 -2.35
CA GLY A 90 7.46 -15.83 -1.53
C GLY A 90 7.20 -15.58 -0.03
N VAL A 91 6.92 -14.34 0.37
CA VAL A 91 6.74 -13.93 1.79
C VAL A 91 5.51 -14.55 2.47
N GLY A 92 4.57 -15.12 1.70
CA GLY A 92 3.37 -15.79 2.22
C GLY A 92 3.55 -17.26 2.62
N GLY A 93 4.73 -17.85 2.36
CA GLY A 93 5.00 -19.28 2.63
C GLY A 93 4.98 -19.68 4.11
N PHE A 94 4.91 -18.73 5.04
CA PHE A 94 4.84 -19.04 6.48
C PHE A 94 3.51 -19.67 6.91
N LEU A 95 2.43 -19.48 6.14
CA LEU A 95 1.11 -20.02 6.46
C LEU A 95 0.85 -21.43 5.90
N SER A 96 1.66 -21.93 4.96
CA SER A 96 1.52 -23.30 4.47
C SER A 96 1.99 -24.33 5.49
N ALA A 97 2.94 -23.97 6.37
CA ALA A 97 3.42 -24.84 7.45
C ALA A 97 2.40 -25.06 8.59
N LEU A 98 1.29 -24.30 8.61
CA LEU A 98 0.24 -24.39 9.64
C LEU A 98 -1.08 -24.98 9.09
N ARG A 99 -1.11 -25.44 7.84
CA ARG A 99 -2.27 -26.13 7.25
C ARG A 99 -2.15 -27.65 7.21
N ASP A 100 -0.95 -28.17 7.47
CA ASP A 100 -0.65 -29.60 7.46
C ASP A 100 -0.44 -30.18 8.88
N GLN A 101 -1.09 -29.60 9.90
CA GLN A 101 -1.23 -30.19 11.23
C GLN A 101 -2.69 -30.27 11.66
#